data_AF-A0ABD5VHA9-F1
#
_entry.id   AF-A0ABD5VHA9-F1
#
_cell.length_a   1.000
_cell.length_b   1.000
_cell.length_c   1.000
_cell.angle_alpha   90.00
_cell.angle_beta   90.00
_cell.angle_gamma   90.00
#
_symmetry.space_group_name_H-M   'P 1'
#
loop_
_entity.id
_entity.type
_entity.pdbx_description
1 polymer ?
#
loop_
_entity_poly.entity_id
_entity_poly.type
_entity_poly.pdbx_seq_one_letter_code
_entity_poly.pdbx_strand_id
1 'polypeptide(L)'
;MASDTGRLADKYSLGTTEKQILFSVTGWFNAYSVDIQGRTHHIGRDPEPTLRELCSSIELWSPQSERAHQAMIEAGLFKSPKRDEKVYIAGRRCKWLPTEDCLTVIENLFKNHDDVYPPWATTEHSRPPTFRDGPELMSHRKGVMVAGESLKRLNDVTHNDYYPQGNLPQRPDLRIYGPDPEPIARVEVLTNHGNTGTWENKFTAWQSTDAGPTIWLFENRRGMVRFWNHLVRHGFIQLDNGMFGGEAQNWSSTRVNDRLERSRDGHHAYSSVDLCWTMPGMLAADRIDLHEWAKALNIK
;
A
#
# COMPACT_ATOMS: atom_id res chain seq x y z
N MET A 1 -5.40 -5.13 -38.77
CA MET A 1 -5.95 -5.86 -37.60
C MET A 1 -6.07 -4.86 -36.47
N ALA A 2 -7.27 -4.55 -36.00
CA ALA A 2 -7.40 -3.75 -34.77
C ALA A 2 -6.70 -4.51 -33.64
N SER A 3 -5.85 -3.83 -32.86
CA SER A 3 -5.24 -4.46 -31.68
C SER A 3 -6.35 -4.97 -30.76
N ASP A 4 -6.11 -6.08 -30.06
CA ASP A 4 -7.13 -6.68 -29.16
C ASP A 4 -7.59 -5.66 -28.09
N THR A 5 -6.71 -4.72 -27.72
CA THR A 5 -7.02 -3.52 -26.91
C THR A 5 -8.09 -2.62 -27.53
N GLY A 6 -8.09 -2.43 -28.85
CA GLY A 6 -9.08 -1.61 -29.56
C GLY A 6 -10.49 -2.19 -29.43
N ARG A 7 -10.63 -3.51 -29.66
CA ARG A 7 -11.90 -4.23 -29.54
C ARG A 7 -12.44 -4.23 -28.11
N LEU A 8 -11.55 -4.34 -27.11
CA LEU A 8 -11.93 -4.30 -25.70
C LEU A 8 -12.29 -2.89 -25.22
N ALA A 9 -11.68 -1.85 -25.80
CA ALA A 9 -12.06 -0.46 -25.52
C ALA A 9 -13.46 -0.14 -26.03
N ASP A 10 -13.83 -0.66 -27.21
CA ASP A 10 -15.17 -0.49 -27.77
C ASP A 10 -16.25 -1.12 -26.87
N LYS A 11 -15.94 -2.27 -26.24
CA LYS A 11 -16.83 -2.92 -25.24
C LYS A 11 -17.14 -1.98 -24.07
N TYR A 12 -16.20 -1.14 -23.67
CA TYR A 12 -16.35 -0.18 -22.57
C TYR A 12 -16.68 1.24 -23.06
N SER A 13 -16.94 1.43 -24.35
CA SER A 13 -17.18 2.74 -24.97
C SER A 13 -16.05 3.75 -24.70
N LEU A 14 -14.79 3.29 -24.67
CA LEU A 14 -13.62 4.11 -24.38
C LEU A 14 -12.91 4.56 -25.65
N GLY A 15 -12.74 5.87 -25.81
CA GLY A 15 -11.94 6.47 -26.86
C GLY A 15 -10.43 6.35 -26.62
N THR A 16 -9.66 6.94 -27.53
CA THR A 16 -8.19 6.97 -27.44
C THR A 16 -7.72 7.71 -26.19
N THR A 17 -8.35 8.83 -25.85
CA THR A 17 -7.95 9.67 -24.72
C THR A 17 -8.23 9.00 -23.37
N GLU A 18 -9.35 8.29 -23.24
CA GLU A 18 -9.67 7.51 -22.04
C GLU A 18 -8.67 6.38 -21.84
N LYS A 19 -8.30 5.66 -22.91
CA LYS A 19 -7.26 4.62 -22.86
C LYS A 19 -5.91 5.16 -22.39
N GLN A 20 -5.52 6.33 -22.88
CA GLN A 20 -4.28 7.01 -22.48
C GLN A 20 -4.27 7.36 -20.99
N ILE A 21 -5.38 7.90 -20.48
CA ILE A 21 -5.56 8.18 -19.05
C ILE A 21 -5.40 6.89 -18.22
N LEU A 22 -6.07 5.81 -18.63
CA LEU A 22 -6.00 4.53 -17.94
C LEU A 22 -4.58 3.94 -17.97
N PHE A 23 -3.85 4.10 -19.08
CA PHE A 23 -2.46 3.66 -19.20
C PHE A 23 -1.56 4.40 -18.21
N SER A 24 -1.65 5.73 -18.14
CA SER A 24 -0.90 6.54 -17.17
C SER A 24 -1.19 6.15 -15.72
N VAL A 25 -2.48 5.96 -15.39
CA VAL A 25 -2.92 5.51 -14.06
C VAL A 25 -2.36 4.13 -13.71
N THR A 26 -2.37 3.21 -14.67
CA THR A 26 -1.84 1.86 -14.53
C THR A 26 -0.35 1.89 -14.20
N GLY A 27 0.44 2.65 -14.96
CA GLY A 27 1.87 2.80 -14.72
C GLY A 27 2.18 3.31 -13.30
N TRP A 28 1.49 4.37 -12.86
CA TRP A 28 1.67 4.87 -11.48
C TRP A 28 1.37 3.81 -10.43
N PHE A 29 0.25 3.11 -10.58
CA PHE A 29 -0.16 2.06 -9.67
C PHE A 29 0.85 0.92 -9.57
N ASN A 30 1.46 0.61 -10.70
CA ASN A 30 2.45 -0.44 -10.88
C ASN A 30 3.88 0.01 -10.54
N ALA A 31 4.02 1.12 -9.81
CA ALA A 31 5.28 1.64 -9.30
C ALA A 31 6.26 2.12 -10.39
N TYR A 32 5.74 2.50 -11.56
CA TYR A 32 6.56 3.20 -12.55
C TYR A 32 6.86 4.60 -12.02
N SER A 33 8.12 5.00 -12.18
CA SER A 33 8.53 6.36 -11.89
C SER A 33 8.13 7.28 -13.04
N VAL A 34 7.73 8.51 -12.71
CA VAL A 34 7.36 9.54 -13.69
C VAL A 34 8.21 10.79 -13.47
N ASP A 35 8.64 11.45 -14.55
CA ASP A 35 9.33 12.73 -14.46
C ASP A 35 8.33 13.87 -14.51
N ILE A 36 8.30 14.69 -13.45
CA ILE A 36 7.48 15.89 -13.37
C ILE A 36 8.40 17.04 -13.00
N GLN A 37 8.52 18.02 -13.91
CA GLN A 37 9.34 19.22 -13.71
C GLN A 37 10.82 18.93 -13.39
N GLY A 38 11.40 17.89 -14.00
CA GLY A 38 12.81 17.53 -13.80
C GLY A 38 13.08 16.78 -12.49
N ARG A 39 12.02 16.30 -11.82
CA ARG A 39 12.10 15.45 -10.64
C ARG A 39 11.42 14.12 -10.93
N THR A 40 12.08 13.03 -10.54
CA THR A 40 11.50 11.69 -10.56
C THR A 40 10.54 11.50 -9.39
N HIS A 41 9.28 11.28 -9.68
CA HIS A 41 8.23 10.92 -8.74
C HIS A 41 7.97 9.41 -8.74
N HIS A 42 7.69 8.85 -7.56
CA HIS A 42 7.38 7.45 -7.38
C HIS A 42 6.29 7.24 -6.34
N ILE A 43 5.38 6.28 -6.57
CA ILE A 43 4.27 5.99 -5.66
C ILE A 43 4.76 5.70 -4.23
N GLY A 44 5.91 5.06 -4.04
CA GLY A 44 6.45 4.79 -2.70
C GLY A 44 7.06 5.99 -1.98
N ARG A 45 7.23 7.15 -2.61
CA ARG A 45 7.96 8.29 -2.03
C ARG A 45 7.21 9.60 -2.07
N ASP A 46 6.36 9.78 -3.07
CA ASP A 46 5.75 11.06 -3.39
C ASP A 46 4.23 10.98 -3.28
N PRO A 47 3.53 12.07 -2.93
CA PRO A 47 2.08 12.14 -3.07
C PRO A 47 1.64 11.86 -4.52
N GLU A 48 0.41 11.40 -4.70
CA GLU A 48 -0.15 11.16 -6.02
C GLU A 48 -0.13 12.47 -6.84
N PRO A 49 0.48 12.49 -8.04
CA PRO A 49 0.47 13.65 -8.91
C PRO A 49 -0.96 13.96 -9.37
N THR A 50 -1.19 15.12 -9.96
CA THR A 50 -2.45 15.35 -10.68
C THR A 50 -2.51 14.46 -11.93
N LEU A 51 -3.72 14.19 -12.42
CA LEU A 51 -3.88 13.35 -13.61
C LEU A 51 -3.19 13.99 -14.83
N ARG A 52 -3.21 15.33 -14.90
CA ARG A 52 -2.50 16.10 -15.92
C ARG A 52 -1.00 15.84 -15.84
N GLU A 53 -0.38 16.04 -14.68
CA GLU A 53 1.05 15.79 -14.50
C GLU A 53 1.42 14.35 -14.87
N LEU A 54 0.60 13.38 -14.46
CA LEU A 54 0.83 11.96 -14.75
C LEU A 54 0.72 11.62 -16.24
N CYS A 55 -0.25 12.18 -16.96
CA CYS A 55 -0.35 11.95 -18.40
C CYS A 55 0.72 12.74 -19.17
N SER A 56 1.04 13.96 -18.72
CA SER A 56 2.03 14.81 -19.36
C SER A 56 3.45 14.27 -19.22
N SER A 57 3.78 13.54 -18.15
CA SER A 57 5.12 12.94 -17.95
C SER A 57 5.48 11.90 -19.01
N ILE A 58 4.49 11.40 -19.76
CA ILE A 58 4.68 10.45 -20.86
C ILE A 58 4.03 10.94 -22.16
N GLU A 59 3.86 12.26 -22.31
CA GLU A 59 3.36 12.91 -23.53
C GLU A 59 1.94 12.47 -23.97
N LEU A 60 1.12 11.98 -23.04
CA LEU A 60 -0.24 11.49 -23.33
C LEU A 60 -1.35 12.50 -23.00
N TRP A 61 -1.02 13.66 -22.45
CA TRP A 61 -2.02 14.68 -22.14
C TRP A 61 -2.44 15.46 -23.40
N SER A 62 -3.75 15.62 -23.59
CA SER A 62 -4.34 16.39 -24.70
C SER A 62 -5.38 17.39 -24.20
N PRO A 63 -5.78 18.40 -25.01
CA PRO A 63 -6.88 19.29 -24.67
C PRO A 63 -8.21 18.55 -24.36
N GLN A 64 -8.40 17.35 -24.93
CA GLN A 64 -9.58 16.51 -24.72
C GLN A 64 -9.53 15.73 -23.40
N SER A 65 -8.34 15.55 -22.80
CA SER A 65 -8.14 14.70 -21.61
C SER A 65 -8.96 15.14 -20.41
N GLU A 66 -9.17 16.44 -20.21
CA GLU A 66 -10.01 16.95 -19.11
C GLU A 66 -11.48 16.51 -19.28
N ARG A 67 -12.01 16.61 -20.50
CA ARG A 67 -13.38 16.19 -20.81
C ARG A 67 -13.53 14.68 -20.72
N ALA A 68 -12.55 13.93 -21.23
CA ALA A 68 -12.52 12.46 -21.13
C ALA A 68 -12.51 12.01 -19.66
N HIS A 69 -11.67 12.61 -18.82
CA HIS A 69 -11.63 12.30 -17.39
C HIS A 69 -12.97 12.59 -16.71
N GLN A 70 -13.62 13.73 -17.02
CA GLN A 70 -14.93 14.06 -16.48
C GLN A 70 -16.01 13.05 -16.92
N ALA A 71 -16.00 12.63 -18.19
CA ALA A 71 -16.89 11.58 -18.69
C ALA A 71 -16.65 10.24 -17.99
N MET A 72 -15.39 9.88 -17.72
CA MET A 72 -15.05 8.67 -16.96
C MET A 72 -15.47 8.74 -15.49
N ILE A 73 -15.40 9.93 -14.86
CA ILE A 73 -15.97 10.15 -13.53
C ILE A 73 -17.49 9.92 -13.57
N GLU A 74 -18.19 10.48 -14.56
CA GLU A 74 -19.64 10.34 -14.71
C GLU A 74 -20.05 8.90 -14.99
N ALA A 75 -19.25 8.15 -15.74
CA ALA A 75 -19.40 6.72 -15.99
C ALA A 75 -19.05 5.83 -14.78
N GLY A 76 -18.63 6.42 -13.65
CA GLY A 76 -18.32 5.67 -12.43
C GLY A 76 -16.93 5.00 -12.42
N LEU A 77 -16.04 5.32 -13.35
CA LEU A 77 -14.69 4.74 -13.41
C LEU A 77 -13.71 5.43 -12.45
N PHE A 78 -13.88 6.71 -12.17
CA PHE A 78 -13.08 7.41 -11.17
C PHE A 78 -13.94 7.91 -10.04
N LYS A 79 -13.41 7.80 -8.81
CA LYS A 79 -14.11 8.26 -7.62
C LYS A 79 -14.42 9.76 -7.70
N SER A 80 -15.55 10.14 -7.13
CA SER A 80 -16.08 11.49 -7.12
C SER A 80 -16.56 11.87 -5.73
N PRO A 81 -16.14 13.02 -5.20
CA PRO A 81 -16.72 13.56 -3.97
C PRO A 81 -18.24 13.76 -4.07
N LYS A 82 -18.79 13.94 -5.28
CA LYS A 82 -20.23 14.09 -5.51
C LYS A 82 -21.02 12.81 -5.21
N ARG A 83 -20.37 11.65 -5.13
CA ARG A 83 -20.96 10.35 -4.79
C ARG A 83 -20.63 9.89 -3.37
N ASP A 84 -20.19 10.81 -2.50
CA ASP A 84 -19.74 10.50 -1.13
C ASP A 84 -18.58 9.47 -1.07
N GLU A 85 -17.80 9.39 -2.14
CA GLU A 85 -16.67 8.47 -2.23
C GLU A 85 -15.41 9.11 -1.62
N LYS A 86 -14.68 8.33 -0.81
CA LYS A 86 -13.40 8.78 -0.23
C LYS A 86 -12.34 8.88 -1.31
N VAL A 87 -11.80 10.08 -1.50
CA VAL A 87 -10.68 10.36 -2.41
C VAL A 87 -9.43 10.73 -1.61
N TYR A 88 -9.01 9.80 -0.76
CA TYR A 88 -7.83 9.97 0.07
C TYR A 88 -6.93 8.74 -0.03
N ILE A 89 -5.62 8.96 -0.11
CA ILE A 89 -4.59 7.93 -0.07
C ILE A 89 -3.53 8.39 0.93
N ALA A 90 -3.13 7.51 1.85
CA ALA A 90 -2.17 7.81 2.91
C ALA A 90 -2.45 9.16 3.62
N GLY A 91 -3.73 9.41 3.97
CA GLY A 91 -4.16 10.61 4.69
C GLY A 91 -4.17 11.90 3.87
N ARG A 92 -3.88 11.86 2.57
CA ARG A 92 -3.88 13.03 1.68
C ARG A 92 -5.00 12.95 0.67
N ARG A 93 -5.56 14.11 0.31
CA ARG A 93 -6.57 14.20 -0.73
C ARG A 93 -5.93 13.86 -2.07
N CYS A 94 -6.48 12.84 -2.72
CA CYS A 94 -6.14 12.51 -4.10
C CYS A 94 -7.15 13.18 -5.05
N LYS A 95 -6.73 13.53 -6.27
CA LYS A 95 -7.63 14.19 -7.25
C LYS A 95 -8.28 13.20 -8.22
N TRP A 96 -7.74 11.99 -8.30
CA TRP A 96 -8.23 10.91 -9.15
C TRP A 96 -7.94 9.61 -8.41
N LEU A 97 -8.93 8.74 -8.29
CA LEU A 97 -8.76 7.43 -7.66
C LEU A 97 -9.66 6.46 -8.41
N PRO A 98 -9.13 5.43 -9.10
CA PRO A 98 -9.97 4.49 -9.81
C PRO A 98 -10.96 3.79 -8.86
N THR A 99 -12.14 3.49 -9.37
CA THR A 99 -13.11 2.57 -8.75
C THR A 99 -12.76 1.12 -9.08
N GLU A 100 -13.45 0.16 -8.45
CA GLU A 100 -13.30 -1.26 -8.77
C GLU A 100 -13.62 -1.58 -10.23
N ASP A 101 -14.67 -0.94 -10.77
CA ASP A 101 -15.05 -1.07 -12.18
C ASP A 101 -13.93 -0.58 -13.10
N CYS A 102 -13.29 0.53 -12.76
CA CYS A 102 -12.15 1.04 -13.52
C CYS A 102 -10.94 0.12 -13.48
N LEU A 103 -10.63 -0.47 -12.33
CA LEU A 103 -9.57 -1.46 -12.22
C LEU A 103 -9.89 -2.71 -13.04
N THR A 104 -11.15 -3.14 -13.06
CA THR A 104 -11.62 -4.23 -13.93
C THR A 104 -11.46 -3.89 -15.41
N VAL A 105 -11.75 -2.64 -15.80
CA VAL A 105 -11.56 -2.17 -17.17
C VAL A 105 -10.07 -2.13 -17.53
N ILE A 106 -9.22 -1.55 -16.68
CA ILE A 106 -7.76 -1.52 -16.82
C ILE A 106 -7.22 -2.93 -17.03
N GLU A 107 -7.61 -3.87 -16.17
CA GLU A 107 -7.18 -5.26 -16.25
C GLU A 107 -7.56 -5.88 -17.59
N ASN A 108 -8.80 -5.69 -18.01
CA ASN A 108 -9.25 -6.24 -19.30
C ASN A 108 -8.48 -5.63 -20.48
N LEU A 109 -8.21 -4.33 -20.45
CA LEU A 109 -7.50 -3.64 -21.54
C LEU A 109 -6.02 -4.03 -21.61
N PHE A 110 -5.37 -4.15 -20.44
CA PHE A 110 -3.91 -4.19 -20.36
C PHE A 110 -3.34 -5.53 -19.93
N LYS A 111 -4.13 -6.53 -19.53
CA LYS A 111 -3.66 -7.86 -19.06
C LYS A 111 -2.57 -8.57 -19.88
N ASN A 112 -2.42 -8.23 -21.17
CA ASN A 112 -1.45 -8.81 -22.09
C ASN A 112 -0.31 -7.84 -22.47
N HIS A 113 -0.20 -6.70 -21.80
CA HIS A 113 0.83 -5.68 -22.01
C HIS A 113 1.92 -5.87 -20.97
N ASP A 114 3.00 -6.56 -21.33
CA ASP A 114 4.12 -6.85 -20.42
C ASP A 114 4.87 -5.58 -19.98
N ASP A 115 4.73 -4.47 -20.70
CA ASP A 115 5.41 -3.19 -20.48
C ASP A 115 4.76 -2.31 -19.41
N VAL A 116 3.53 -2.61 -18.99
CA VAL A 116 2.83 -1.88 -17.92
C VAL A 116 2.78 -2.64 -16.60
N TYR A 117 3.12 -3.93 -16.60
CA TYR A 117 3.18 -4.73 -15.38
C TYR A 117 4.62 -4.87 -14.88
N PRO A 118 4.85 -4.65 -13.58
CA PRO A 118 6.18 -4.77 -13.02
C PRO A 118 6.56 -6.26 -12.94
N PRO A 119 7.85 -6.59 -12.86
CA PRO A 119 8.33 -7.98 -12.88
C PRO A 119 7.72 -8.88 -11.79
N TRP A 120 7.33 -8.32 -10.64
CA TRP A 120 6.67 -9.09 -9.58
C TRP A 120 5.20 -9.43 -9.89
N ALA A 121 4.55 -8.73 -10.83
CA ALA A 121 3.15 -8.96 -11.21
C ALA A 121 2.98 -10.03 -12.30
N THR A 122 4.03 -10.37 -13.05
CA THR A 122 3.93 -11.26 -14.22
C THR A 122 4.01 -12.76 -13.89
N THR A 123 4.13 -13.14 -12.61
CA THR A 123 4.22 -14.55 -12.20
C THR A 123 2.86 -15.28 -12.22
N GLU A 124 2.87 -16.60 -12.37
CA GLU A 124 1.72 -17.47 -12.65
C GLU A 124 0.52 -17.33 -11.68
N HIS A 125 0.73 -16.79 -10.49
CA HIS A 125 -0.30 -16.54 -9.47
C HIS A 125 -0.67 -15.06 -9.27
N SER A 126 0.15 -14.14 -9.77
CA SER A 126 -0.11 -12.69 -9.83
C SER A 126 -0.62 -12.23 -11.20
N ARG A 127 -0.74 -13.16 -12.17
CA ARG A 127 -1.44 -12.94 -13.42
C ARG A 127 -2.81 -12.28 -13.18
N PRO A 128 -3.32 -11.53 -14.16
CA PRO A 128 -4.66 -10.99 -14.19
C PRO A 128 -5.70 -11.81 -13.39
N PRO A 129 -6.42 -11.19 -12.43
CA PRO A 129 -6.33 -9.77 -12.11
C PRO A 129 -5.07 -9.43 -11.31
N THR A 130 -4.31 -8.42 -11.73
CA THR A 130 -3.29 -7.75 -10.91
C THR A 130 -3.97 -6.86 -9.86
N PHE A 131 -5.21 -6.45 -10.15
CA PHE A 131 -6.05 -5.62 -9.30
C PHE A 131 -7.18 -6.44 -8.61
N ARG A 132 -6.84 -7.47 -7.82
CA ARG A 132 -7.83 -8.39 -7.21
C ARG A 132 -8.64 -7.82 -6.04
N ASP A 133 -8.09 -6.87 -5.29
CA ASP A 133 -8.68 -6.34 -4.04
C ASP A 133 -9.47 -5.02 -4.22
N GLY A 134 -9.93 -4.73 -5.45
CA GLY A 134 -10.80 -3.60 -5.76
C GLY A 134 -10.33 -2.21 -5.25
N PRO A 135 -11.20 -1.36 -4.67
CA PRO A 135 -10.88 0.03 -4.39
C PRO A 135 -9.89 0.24 -3.23
N GLU A 136 -9.57 -0.81 -2.46
CA GLU A 136 -8.53 -0.78 -1.41
C GLU A 136 -7.12 -0.88 -1.96
N LEU A 137 -6.99 -1.40 -3.18
CA LEU A 137 -5.70 -1.69 -3.79
C LEU A 137 -4.78 -0.48 -3.85
N MET A 138 -5.30 0.74 -4.04
CA MET A 138 -4.41 1.89 -4.18
C MET A 138 -3.77 2.28 -2.84
N SER A 139 -4.56 2.32 -1.76
CA SER A 139 -4.03 2.59 -0.42
C SER A 139 -3.10 1.46 0.02
N HIS A 140 -3.46 0.21 -0.26
CA HIS A 140 -2.64 -0.96 0.06
C HIS A 140 -1.31 -0.92 -0.71
N ARG A 141 -1.38 -0.83 -2.05
CA ARG A 141 -0.23 -0.69 -2.95
C ARG A 141 0.68 0.45 -2.55
N LYS A 142 0.09 1.62 -2.25
CA LYS A 142 0.81 2.77 -1.73
C LYS A 142 1.57 2.41 -0.47
N GLY A 143 0.91 1.80 0.51
CA GLY A 143 1.54 1.38 1.75
C GLY A 143 2.71 0.42 1.51
N VAL A 144 2.54 -0.57 0.65
CA VAL A 144 3.61 -1.56 0.35
C VAL A 144 4.80 -0.89 -0.31
N MET A 145 4.56 -0.01 -1.29
CA MET A 145 5.63 0.73 -1.96
C MET A 145 6.30 1.74 -1.03
N VAL A 146 5.56 2.39 -0.14
CA VAL A 146 6.09 3.29 0.88
C VAL A 146 6.99 2.54 1.84
N ALA A 147 6.54 1.39 2.35
CA ALA A 147 7.36 0.56 3.21
C ALA A 147 8.66 0.16 2.53
N GLY A 148 8.57 -0.37 1.32
CA GLY A 148 9.75 -0.80 0.58
C GLY A 148 10.74 0.34 0.31
N GLU A 149 10.26 1.46 -0.22
CA GLU A 149 11.12 2.60 -0.56
C GLU A 149 11.69 3.32 0.67
N SER A 150 10.98 3.34 1.80
CA SER A 150 11.49 3.93 3.03
C SER A 150 12.53 3.02 3.70
N LEU A 151 12.24 1.72 3.82
CA LEU A 151 13.13 0.77 4.48
C LEU A 151 14.40 0.50 3.68
N LYS A 152 14.36 0.54 2.34
CA LYS A 152 15.54 0.43 1.48
C LYS A 152 16.58 1.54 1.69
N ARG A 153 16.24 2.62 2.41
CA ARG A 153 17.17 3.72 2.75
C ARG A 153 18.03 3.41 3.97
N LEU A 154 17.71 2.34 4.69
CA LEU A 154 18.50 1.84 5.81
C LEU A 154 19.75 1.13 5.27
N ASN A 155 20.89 1.32 5.94
CA ASN A 155 22.18 0.82 5.45
C ASN A 155 22.24 -0.71 5.35
N ASP A 156 21.52 -1.38 6.24
CA ASP A 156 21.58 -2.82 6.38
C ASP A 156 20.58 -3.55 5.46
N VAL A 157 19.68 -2.82 4.80
CA VAL A 157 18.71 -3.40 3.85
C VAL A 157 19.35 -3.55 2.48
N THR A 158 19.50 -4.79 2.02
CA THR A 158 20.07 -5.10 0.70
C THR A 158 19.01 -5.17 -0.38
N HIS A 159 17.86 -5.77 -0.09
CA HIS A 159 16.74 -5.86 -1.02
C HIS A 159 15.40 -6.08 -0.32
N ASN A 160 14.35 -5.89 -1.11
CA ASN A 160 12.95 -6.04 -0.73
C ASN A 160 12.31 -7.10 -1.62
N ASP A 161 11.62 -8.06 -1.01
CA ASP A 161 10.81 -9.04 -1.72
C ASP A 161 9.33 -8.69 -1.58
N TYR A 162 8.79 -8.06 -2.63
CA TYR A 162 7.42 -7.58 -2.70
C TYR A 162 6.47 -8.71 -3.09
N TYR A 163 5.38 -8.89 -2.34
CA TYR A 163 4.38 -9.94 -2.56
C TYR A 163 5.04 -11.32 -2.69
N PRO A 164 5.80 -11.73 -1.66
CA PRO A 164 6.63 -12.93 -1.70
C PRO A 164 5.83 -14.17 -2.10
N GLN A 165 6.38 -14.93 -3.04
CA GLN A 165 5.83 -16.21 -3.49
C GLN A 165 6.38 -17.34 -2.62
N GLY A 166 5.50 -18.23 -2.15
CA GLY A 166 5.90 -19.39 -1.34
C GLY A 166 4.74 -19.98 -0.53
N ASN A 167 4.89 -21.22 -0.09
CA ASN A 167 3.91 -21.88 0.77
C ASN A 167 4.17 -21.48 2.24
N LEU A 168 3.97 -20.20 2.55
CA LEU A 168 4.09 -19.66 3.90
C LEU A 168 2.71 -19.60 4.55
N PRO A 169 2.55 -20.06 5.81
CA PRO A 169 1.35 -19.78 6.59
C PRO A 169 1.19 -18.26 6.70
N GLN A 170 0.15 -17.72 6.07
CA GLN A 170 -0.14 -16.28 5.99
C GLN A 170 1.01 -15.44 5.39
N ARG A 171 0.93 -15.11 4.10
CA ARG A 171 1.97 -14.35 3.40
C ARG A 171 1.96 -12.87 3.82
N PRO A 172 3.12 -12.26 4.13
CA PRO A 172 3.22 -10.82 4.30
C PRO A 172 3.19 -10.12 2.94
N ASP A 173 2.94 -8.82 2.94
CA ASP A 173 2.98 -8.01 1.72
C ASP A 173 4.40 -7.73 1.23
N LEU A 174 5.37 -7.71 2.15
CA LEU A 174 6.76 -7.40 1.86
C LEU A 174 7.68 -8.12 2.87
N ARG A 175 8.77 -8.71 2.39
CA ARG A 175 9.90 -9.14 3.22
C ARG A 175 11.10 -8.24 2.99
N ILE A 176 11.79 -7.91 4.06
CA ILE A 176 12.99 -7.09 4.06
C ILE A 176 14.17 -8.00 4.31
N TYR A 177 15.20 -7.87 3.48
CA TYR A 177 16.40 -8.69 3.57
C TYR A 177 17.62 -7.85 3.88
N GLY A 178 18.45 -8.39 4.77
CA GLY A 178 19.77 -7.88 5.08
C GLY A 178 20.86 -8.52 4.23
N PRO A 179 22.12 -8.51 4.69
CA PRO A 179 23.21 -9.25 4.05
C PRO A 179 23.06 -10.77 4.15
N ASP A 180 22.36 -11.25 5.18
CA ASP A 180 22.08 -12.66 5.42
C ASP A 180 20.91 -13.17 4.55
N PRO A 181 20.84 -14.49 4.27
CA PRO A 181 19.81 -15.08 3.41
C PRO A 181 18.40 -15.09 4.02
N GLU A 182 18.29 -14.88 5.34
CA GLU A 182 17.01 -14.85 6.04
C GLU A 182 16.45 -13.41 6.09
N PRO A 183 15.11 -13.24 6.05
CA PRO A 183 14.51 -11.92 6.14
C PRO A 183 14.71 -11.32 7.53
N ILE A 184 15.17 -10.07 7.59
CA ILE A 184 15.38 -9.33 8.85
C ILE A 184 14.08 -8.76 9.41
N ALA A 185 13.07 -8.57 8.55
CA ALA A 185 11.74 -8.11 8.92
C ALA A 185 10.72 -8.47 7.84
N ARG A 186 9.45 -8.38 8.22
CA ARG A 186 8.31 -8.44 7.29
C ARG A 186 7.40 -7.25 7.51
N VAL A 187 6.68 -6.87 6.46
CA VAL A 187 5.72 -5.78 6.50
C VAL A 187 4.36 -6.29 6.09
N GLU A 188 3.36 -5.91 6.87
CA GLU A 188 1.95 -6.14 6.56
C GLU A 188 1.22 -4.81 6.52
N VAL A 189 0.56 -4.53 5.40
CA VAL A 189 -0.13 -3.28 5.15
C VAL A 189 -1.62 -3.46 5.41
N LEU A 190 -2.11 -2.80 6.46
CA LEU A 190 -3.51 -2.85 6.85
C LEU A 190 -4.22 -1.57 6.41
N THR A 191 -5.01 -1.70 5.35
CA THR A 191 -6.00 -0.72 4.89
C THR A 191 -7.29 -0.84 5.71
N ASN A 192 -8.24 0.05 5.46
CA ASN A 192 -9.49 0.10 6.20
C ASN A 192 -10.50 -1.02 5.82
N HIS A 193 -10.03 -2.25 5.54
CA HIS A 193 -10.86 -3.44 5.44
C HIS A 193 -11.56 -3.77 6.77
N GLY A 194 -12.74 -4.37 6.64
CA GLY A 194 -13.54 -4.88 7.75
C GLY A 194 -13.16 -6.30 8.19
N ASN A 195 -12.22 -6.96 7.50
CA ASN A 195 -11.94 -8.36 7.72
C ASN A 195 -10.95 -8.55 8.88
N THR A 196 -11.47 -8.58 10.11
CA THR A 196 -10.65 -8.77 11.31
C THR A 196 -10.14 -10.21 11.45
N GLY A 197 -10.75 -11.19 10.77
CA GLY A 197 -10.31 -12.59 10.81
C GLY A 197 -8.95 -12.81 10.14
N THR A 198 -8.59 -12.03 9.12
CA THR A 198 -7.24 -12.08 8.54
C THR A 198 -6.19 -11.53 9.51
N TRP A 199 -6.54 -10.53 10.34
CA TRP A 199 -5.63 -9.95 11.34
C TRP A 199 -5.22 -10.99 12.38
N GLU A 200 -6.21 -11.70 12.93
CA GLU A 200 -6.01 -12.71 13.96
C GLU A 200 -5.14 -13.86 13.46
N ASN A 201 -5.44 -14.36 12.26
CA ASN A 201 -4.69 -15.44 11.63
C ASN A 201 -3.24 -15.03 11.33
N LYS A 202 -3.03 -13.85 10.74
CA LYS A 202 -1.68 -13.33 10.46
C LYS A 202 -0.89 -13.10 11.74
N PHE A 203 -1.50 -12.43 12.71
CA PHE A 203 -0.87 -12.17 14.01
C PHE A 203 -0.45 -13.46 14.70
N THR A 204 -1.35 -14.43 14.84
CA THR A 204 -1.06 -15.72 15.49
C THR A 204 0.03 -16.50 14.74
N ALA A 205 -0.02 -16.52 13.40
CA ALA A 205 0.99 -17.22 12.59
C ALA A 205 2.40 -16.62 12.73
N TRP A 206 2.50 -15.34 13.08
CA TRP A 206 3.76 -14.60 13.08
C TRP A 206 4.37 -14.37 14.46
N GLN A 207 3.65 -14.72 15.53
CA GLN A 207 4.14 -14.62 16.92
C GLN A 207 5.34 -15.52 17.27
N SER A 208 5.70 -16.50 16.42
CA SER A 208 6.89 -17.32 16.64
C SER A 208 8.17 -16.47 16.59
N THR A 209 9.08 -16.67 17.55
CA THR A 209 10.38 -16.02 17.60
C THR A 209 11.23 -16.27 16.34
N ASP A 210 11.01 -17.40 15.67
CA ASP A 210 11.74 -17.78 14.45
C ASP A 210 11.32 -16.95 13.23
N ALA A 211 10.23 -16.19 13.35
CA ALA A 211 9.60 -15.55 12.21
C ALA A 211 10.00 -14.06 12.04
N GLY A 212 10.79 -13.51 12.97
CA GLY A 212 11.32 -12.14 12.92
C GLY A 212 10.28 -11.04 13.21
N PRO A 213 10.69 -9.76 13.29
CA PRO A 213 9.78 -8.65 13.58
C PRO A 213 8.77 -8.40 12.44
N THR A 214 7.50 -8.17 12.81
CA THR A 214 6.47 -7.71 11.88
C THR A 214 6.27 -6.21 12.01
N ILE A 215 6.34 -5.49 10.90
CA ILE A 215 5.98 -4.09 10.79
C ILE A 215 4.54 -4.01 10.28
N TRP A 216 3.62 -3.67 11.16
CA TRP A 216 2.22 -3.41 10.83
C TRP A 216 2.07 -1.97 10.34
N LEU A 217 1.88 -1.77 9.04
CA LEU A 217 1.74 -0.46 8.42
C LEU A 217 0.26 -0.14 8.17
N PHE A 218 -0.23 0.90 8.81
CA PHE A 218 -1.64 1.28 8.79
C PHE A 218 -1.91 2.47 7.86
N GLU A 219 -3.06 2.49 7.19
CA GLU A 219 -3.48 3.66 6.41
C GLU A 219 -3.53 4.94 7.26
N ASN A 220 -3.92 4.83 8.54
CA ASN A 220 -4.06 5.94 9.47
C ASN A 220 -4.07 5.48 10.94
N ARG A 221 -4.01 6.44 11.87
CA ARG A 221 -4.00 6.18 13.33
C ARG A 221 -5.25 5.47 13.83
N ARG A 222 -6.41 5.69 13.20
CA ARG A 222 -7.67 5.02 13.56
C ARG A 222 -7.59 3.52 13.27
N GLY A 223 -7.06 3.14 12.11
CA GLY A 223 -6.81 1.74 11.75
C GLY A 223 -5.85 1.06 12.74
N MET A 224 -4.74 1.74 13.06
CA MET A 224 -3.73 1.28 14.02
C MET A 224 -4.34 1.00 15.41
N VAL A 225 -5.02 1.98 15.99
CA VAL A 225 -5.66 1.84 17.32
C VAL A 225 -6.74 0.75 17.30
N ARG A 226 -7.53 0.68 16.22
CA ARG A 226 -8.56 -0.36 16.06
C ARG A 226 -7.98 -1.76 16.04
N PHE A 227 -6.90 -1.98 15.30
CA PHE A 227 -6.22 -3.27 15.21
C PHE A 227 -5.71 -3.74 16.58
N TRP A 228 -4.96 -2.91 17.28
CA TRP A 228 -4.41 -3.31 18.57
C TRP A 228 -5.48 -3.53 19.64
N ASN A 229 -6.50 -2.66 19.67
CA ASN A 229 -7.64 -2.86 20.57
C ASN A 229 -8.43 -4.14 20.26
N HIS A 230 -8.49 -4.53 18.98
CA HIS A 230 -9.11 -5.78 18.57
C HIS A 230 -8.35 -6.97 19.16
N LEU A 231 -7.02 -7.00 19.05
CA LEU A 231 -6.20 -8.07 19.61
C LEU A 231 -6.32 -8.17 21.14
N VAL A 232 -6.33 -7.03 21.84
CA VAL A 232 -6.54 -6.98 23.30
C VAL A 232 -7.92 -7.53 23.68
N ARG A 233 -8.98 -7.08 22.98
CA ARG A 233 -10.36 -7.46 23.29
C ARG A 233 -10.59 -8.97 23.16
N HIS A 234 -9.92 -9.61 22.22
CA HIS A 234 -10.05 -11.05 21.96
C HIS A 234 -9.00 -11.89 22.67
N GLY A 235 -8.18 -11.29 23.54
CA GLY A 235 -7.24 -12.02 24.39
C GLY A 235 -5.99 -12.52 23.68
N PHE A 236 -5.69 -12.04 22.47
CA PHE A 236 -4.45 -12.40 21.76
C PHE A 236 -3.21 -11.76 22.40
N ILE A 237 -3.40 -10.59 23.03
CA ILE A 237 -2.35 -9.86 23.73
C ILE A 237 -2.89 -9.22 24.99
N GLN A 238 -2.01 -8.93 25.94
CA GLN A 238 -2.29 -8.04 27.06
C GLN A 238 -1.34 -6.84 27.00
N LEU A 239 -1.90 -5.63 27.06
CA LEU A 239 -1.12 -4.39 27.06
C LEU A 239 -1.04 -3.77 28.46
N ASP A 240 0.09 -3.13 28.74
CA ASP A 240 0.30 -2.21 29.86
C ASP A 240 -0.86 -1.20 29.90
N ASN A 241 -1.61 -1.09 31.00
CA ASN A 241 -2.80 -0.24 31.14
C ASN A 241 -4.00 -0.56 30.21
N GLY A 242 -4.07 -1.75 29.60
CA GLY A 242 -5.22 -2.21 28.80
C GLY A 242 -5.33 -1.61 27.39
N MET A 243 -6.57 -1.43 26.87
CA MET A 243 -6.80 -0.91 25.52
C MET A 243 -6.32 0.55 25.33
N PHE A 244 -6.08 0.95 24.09
CA PHE A 244 -5.89 2.34 23.67
C PHE A 244 -7.23 3.09 23.73
N GLY A 245 -7.39 3.99 24.70
CA GLY A 245 -8.61 4.80 24.90
C GLY A 245 -8.55 6.20 24.28
N GLY A 246 -9.67 6.93 24.31
CA GLY A 246 -9.78 8.30 23.80
C GLY A 246 -9.74 8.40 22.27
N GLU A 247 -9.44 9.59 21.75
CA GLU A 247 -9.38 9.83 20.31
C GLU A 247 -8.14 9.18 19.68
N ALA A 248 -8.33 8.44 18.58
CA ALA A 248 -7.24 7.77 17.86
C ALA A 248 -6.13 8.72 17.40
N GLN A 249 -6.44 10.00 17.17
CA GLN A 249 -5.44 10.99 16.75
C GLN A 249 -4.39 11.28 17.83
N ASN A 250 -4.68 10.99 19.10
CA ASN A 250 -3.73 11.18 20.19
C ASN A 250 -2.66 10.08 20.28
N TRP A 251 -2.81 9.01 19.49
CA TRP A 251 -1.90 7.86 19.46
C TRP A 251 -0.99 7.92 18.23
N SER A 252 0.20 8.51 18.40
CA SER A 252 1.27 8.41 17.40
C SER A 252 1.86 7.00 17.38
N SER A 253 2.51 6.62 16.27
CA SER A 253 3.23 5.34 16.15
C SER A 253 4.22 5.14 17.31
N THR A 254 4.99 6.18 17.64
CA THR A 254 5.92 6.17 18.78
C THR A 254 5.22 5.79 20.09
N ARG A 255 4.14 6.50 20.45
CA ARG A 255 3.41 6.22 21.71
C ARG A 255 2.80 4.81 21.76
N VAL A 256 2.39 4.27 20.61
CA VAL A 256 1.89 2.90 20.52
C VAL A 256 3.05 1.92 20.69
N ASN A 257 4.16 2.10 19.96
CA ASN A 257 5.34 1.24 20.06
C ASN A 257 5.94 1.24 21.48
N ASP A 258 6.08 2.41 22.13
CA ASP A 258 6.56 2.50 23.52
C ASP A 258 5.70 1.65 24.47
N ARG A 259 4.38 1.58 24.20
CA ARG A 259 3.46 0.77 25.02
C ARG A 259 3.58 -0.71 24.70
N LEU A 260 3.74 -1.08 23.43
CA LEU A 260 3.99 -2.46 23.03
C LEU A 260 5.28 -2.98 23.67
N GLU A 261 6.32 -2.17 23.68
CA GLU A 261 7.60 -2.47 24.33
C GLU A 261 7.45 -2.66 25.84
N ARG A 262 6.83 -1.71 26.57
CA ARG A 262 6.58 -1.89 28.01
C ARG A 262 5.71 -3.11 28.32
N SER A 263 4.77 -3.44 27.43
CA SER A 263 3.93 -4.64 27.57
C SER A 263 4.74 -5.92 27.40
N ARG A 264 5.75 -5.90 26.53
CA ARG A 264 6.68 -7.01 26.30
C ARG A 264 7.65 -7.21 27.46
N ASP A 265 8.18 -6.13 27.99
CA ASP A 265 9.18 -6.17 29.07
C ASP A 265 8.54 -6.46 30.44
N GLY A 266 7.21 -6.29 30.56
CA GLY A 266 6.44 -6.63 31.75
C GLY A 266 6.06 -8.11 31.85
N HIS A 267 5.34 -8.47 32.91
CA HIS A 267 4.77 -9.83 33.08
C HIS A 267 3.49 -10.07 32.27
N HIS A 268 3.27 -9.33 31.19
CA HIS A 268 2.08 -9.45 30.37
C HIS A 268 2.27 -10.53 29.29
N ALA A 269 1.18 -11.17 28.88
CA ALA A 269 1.19 -12.13 27.77
C ALA A 269 1.34 -11.40 26.42
N TYR A 270 2.51 -10.83 26.17
CA TYR A 270 2.88 -10.22 24.90
C TYR A 270 4.38 -10.43 24.64
N SER A 271 4.74 -11.47 23.89
CA SER A 271 6.12 -11.80 23.57
C SER A 271 6.55 -11.37 22.17
N SER A 272 5.71 -10.59 21.47
CA SER A 272 5.95 -10.25 20.07
C SER A 272 6.89 -9.04 19.91
N VAL A 273 7.74 -9.10 18.89
CA VAL A 273 8.59 -7.99 18.43
C VAL A 273 7.89 -7.14 17.36
N ASP A 274 6.56 -7.19 17.33
CA ASP A 274 5.75 -6.44 16.39
C ASP A 274 5.80 -4.94 16.62
N LEU A 275 5.79 -4.21 15.51
CA LEU A 275 5.92 -2.76 15.44
C LEU A 275 4.77 -2.19 14.63
N CYS A 276 4.45 -0.92 14.85
CA CYS A 276 3.49 -0.23 14.02
C CYS A 276 3.98 1.11 13.48
N TRP A 277 3.50 1.45 12.29
CA TRP A 277 3.56 2.80 11.75
C TRP A 277 2.30 3.08 10.92
N THR A 278 2.03 4.34 10.64
CA THR A 278 1.06 4.76 9.61
C THR A 278 1.73 5.15 8.29
N MET A 279 1.12 4.86 7.14
CA MET A 279 1.61 5.27 5.81
C MET A 279 1.94 6.77 5.68
N PRO A 280 1.09 7.72 6.15
CA PRO A 280 1.44 9.15 6.09
C PRO A 280 2.69 9.48 6.91
N GLY A 281 2.86 8.82 8.05
CA GLY A 281 4.03 9.01 8.92
C GLY A 281 5.31 8.52 8.25
N MET A 282 5.28 7.35 7.61
CA MET A 282 6.45 6.79 6.94
C MET A 282 6.81 7.54 5.65
N LEU A 283 5.82 8.11 4.94
CA LEU A 283 6.03 9.02 3.82
C LEU A 283 6.69 10.34 4.22
N ALA A 284 6.40 10.84 5.43
CA ALA A 284 6.91 12.11 5.93
C ALA A 284 8.25 11.97 6.67
N ALA A 285 8.59 10.77 7.13
CA ALA A 285 9.81 10.50 7.88
C ALA A 285 11.04 10.73 7.00
N ASP A 286 12.05 11.41 7.58
CA ASP A 286 13.35 11.49 6.95
C ASP A 286 14.17 10.21 7.22
N ARG A 287 15.39 10.15 6.67
CA ARG A 287 16.26 8.97 6.83
C ARG A 287 16.72 8.78 8.27
N ILE A 288 16.91 9.86 9.03
CA ILE A 288 17.36 9.81 10.42
C ILE A 288 16.23 9.25 11.28
N ASP A 289 15.01 9.78 11.12
CA ASP A 289 13.82 9.29 11.81
C ASP A 289 13.58 7.79 11.56
N LEU A 290 13.71 7.36 10.29
CA LEU A 290 13.58 5.95 9.91
C LEU A 290 14.69 5.08 10.53
N HIS A 291 15.93 5.58 10.55
CA HIS A 291 17.07 4.84 11.08
C HIS A 291 17.02 4.71 12.60
N GLU A 292 16.73 5.80 13.31
CA GLU A 292 16.58 5.77 14.78
C GLU A 292 15.40 4.88 15.18
N TRP A 293 14.29 4.93 14.44
CA TRP A 293 13.18 4.00 14.63
C TRP A 293 13.59 2.54 14.41
N ALA A 294 14.25 2.21 13.29
CA ALA A 294 14.65 0.84 12.97
C ALA A 294 15.65 0.28 13.99
N LYS A 295 16.62 1.11 14.38
CA LYS A 295 17.68 0.77 15.34
C LYS A 295 17.15 0.56 16.76
N ALA A 296 16.26 1.42 17.23
CA ALA A 296 15.61 1.26 18.54
C ALA A 296 14.85 -0.07 18.65
N LEU A 297 14.50 -0.67 17.51
CA LEU A 297 13.61 -1.82 17.43
C LEU A 297 14.33 -3.09 16.92
N ASN A 298 15.67 -3.09 16.92
CA ASN A 298 16.53 -4.21 16.53
C ASN A 298 16.26 -4.74 15.11
N ILE A 299 15.75 -3.91 14.20
CA ILE A 299 15.85 -4.19 12.77
C ILE A 299 17.30 -3.88 12.39
N LYS A 300 18.14 -4.92 12.42
CA LYS A 300 19.58 -4.86 12.15
C LYS A 300 19.91 -5.31 10.74
#